data_AF-A0A9W6NRX0-F1
#
_entry.id   AF-A0A9W6NRX0-F1
#
_cell.length_a   1.000
_cell.length_b   1.000
_cell.length_c   1.000
_cell.angle_alpha   90.00
_cell.angle_beta   90.00
_cell.angle_gamma   90.00
#
_symmetry.space_group_name_H-M   'P 1'
#
loop_
_entity.id
_entity.type
_entity.pdbx_description
1 polymer ?
#
loop_
_entity_poly.entity_id
_entity_poly.type
_entity_poly.pdbx_seq_one_letter_code
_entity_poly.pdbx_strand_id
1 'polypeptide(L)'
;MATIAIIGDVGGCLEQLAAAVDALDDPAAVVVQVGDLVDRGPDSSGVLSYVADRLAGRRWVQLIGNHDAQYLGLEPFWPERLPDADAARLRDWWRRERLQVAAAVRTGDGEELLVTHAGLSRWAWGELGEPVTASTAAALLNTRPEPVLWHAEGPLWTEAPTALYPQWLEDGPPMPFSQVHGHSTIIDWDRRAWRCRERIRDRSTVDWDARHTVTRAGGARFVAVDPRHGTTGAPQWSPLILRDATLLD
;
A
#
# COMPACT_ATOMS: atom_id res chain seq x y z
N MET A 1 12.91 17.67 3.11
CA MET A 1 11.79 17.22 3.96
C MET A 1 10.52 17.86 3.45
N ALA A 2 9.45 17.09 3.36
CA ALA A 2 8.15 17.50 2.84
C ALA A 2 7.04 16.76 3.59
N THR A 3 5.79 17.19 3.40
CA THR A 3 4.63 16.38 3.77
C THR A 3 4.55 15.19 2.80
N ILE A 4 4.52 13.97 3.35
CA ILE A 4 4.24 12.76 2.57
C ILE A 4 2.88 12.22 3.03
N ALA A 5 1.95 12.10 2.09
CA ALA A 5 0.63 11.52 2.32
C ALA A 5 0.59 10.12 1.71
N ILE A 6 0.40 9.09 2.54
CA ILE A 6 0.26 7.71 2.08
C ILE A 6 -1.23 7.38 2.02
N ILE A 7 -1.71 7.00 0.84
CA ILE A 7 -3.12 6.70 0.55
C ILE A 7 -3.26 5.21 0.25
N GLY A 8 -4.17 4.56 0.97
CA GLY A 8 -4.54 3.14 0.81
C GLY A 8 -5.20 2.76 -0.50
N ASP A 9 -5.73 1.54 -0.54
CA ASP A 9 -6.57 1.00 -1.62
C ASP A 9 -7.72 1.96 -1.95
N VAL A 10 -7.85 2.32 -3.23
CA VAL A 10 -8.92 3.21 -3.70
C VAL A 10 -10.07 2.42 -4.30
N GLY A 11 -9.75 1.40 -5.11
CA GLY A 11 -10.71 0.54 -5.77
C GLY A 11 -11.83 1.32 -6.47
N GLY A 12 -11.51 2.14 -7.47
CA GLY A 12 -12.52 2.84 -8.28
C GLY A 12 -13.32 3.94 -7.58
N CYS A 13 -13.00 4.29 -6.34
CA CYS A 13 -13.66 5.36 -5.58
C CYS A 13 -13.01 6.73 -5.85
N LEU A 14 -13.25 7.29 -7.05
CA LEU A 14 -12.68 8.57 -7.48
C LEU A 14 -12.97 9.73 -6.51
N GLU A 15 -14.23 9.86 -6.06
CA GLU A 15 -14.61 10.97 -5.20
C GLU A 15 -13.85 10.97 -3.88
N GLN A 16 -13.65 9.80 -3.28
CA GLN A 16 -12.90 9.63 -2.04
C GLN A 16 -11.42 9.95 -2.25
N LEU A 17 -10.82 9.46 -3.35
CA LEU A 17 -9.43 9.78 -3.69
C LEU A 17 -9.22 11.29 -3.90
N ALA A 18 -10.11 11.92 -4.67
CA ALA A 18 -10.04 13.35 -4.95
C ALA A 18 -10.17 14.17 -3.66
N ALA A 19 -11.18 13.87 -2.84
CA ALA A 19 -11.41 14.56 -1.57
C ALA A 19 -10.21 14.42 -0.62
N ALA A 20 -9.61 13.23 -0.54
CA ALA A 20 -8.45 13.00 0.33
C ALA A 20 -7.21 13.79 -0.12
N VAL A 21 -6.98 13.91 -1.43
CA VAL A 21 -5.88 14.70 -1.99
C VAL A 21 -6.12 16.19 -1.84
N ASP A 22 -7.34 16.66 -2.09
CA ASP A 22 -7.71 18.08 -1.95
C ASP A 22 -7.61 18.53 -0.48
N ALA A 23 -7.97 17.66 0.46
CA ALA A 23 -7.88 17.92 1.90
C ALA A 23 -6.45 18.05 2.44
N LEU A 24 -5.42 17.69 1.66
CA LEU A 24 -4.03 17.90 2.08
C LEU A 24 -3.69 19.38 2.23
N ASP A 25 -4.34 20.25 1.45
CA ASP A 25 -4.12 21.70 1.42
C ASP A 25 -2.64 22.12 1.40
N ASP A 26 -1.80 21.28 0.77
CA ASP A 26 -0.36 21.48 0.66
C ASP A 26 0.09 21.13 -0.77
N PRO A 27 0.30 22.11 -1.65
CA PRO A 27 0.79 21.87 -3.01
C PRO A 27 2.23 21.35 -3.02
N ALA A 28 2.94 21.38 -1.88
CA ALA A 28 4.26 20.80 -1.67
C ALA A 28 4.23 19.34 -1.14
N ALA A 29 3.06 18.77 -0.87
CA ALA A 29 2.93 17.37 -0.47
C ALA A 29 3.29 16.38 -1.59
N VAL A 30 3.92 15.26 -1.23
CA VAL A 30 4.11 14.09 -2.10
C VAL A 30 3.06 13.05 -1.72
N VAL A 31 2.33 12.53 -2.70
CA VAL A 31 1.39 11.42 -2.48
C VAL A 31 2.06 10.11 -2.84
N VAL A 32 1.95 9.11 -1.96
CA VAL A 32 2.27 7.71 -2.23
C VAL A 32 0.96 6.92 -2.17
N GLN A 33 0.44 6.49 -3.33
CA GLN A 33 -0.75 5.64 -3.38
C GLN A 33 -0.32 4.17 -3.47
N VAL A 34 -0.84 3.33 -2.57
CA VAL A 34 -0.29 1.98 -2.30
C VAL A 34 -0.79 0.87 -3.23
N GLY A 35 -1.39 1.19 -4.38
CA GLY A 35 -1.96 0.21 -5.31
C GLY A 35 -3.46 0.00 -5.14
N ASP A 36 -4.04 -0.86 -5.97
CA ASP A 36 -5.48 -1.11 -6.07
C ASP A 36 -6.23 0.19 -6.39
N LEU A 37 -5.91 0.77 -7.55
CA LEU A 37 -6.65 1.91 -8.07
C LEU A 37 -8.03 1.52 -8.60
N VAL A 38 -8.17 0.28 -9.05
CA VAL A 38 -9.29 -0.20 -9.85
C VAL A 38 -10.07 -1.30 -9.14
N ASP A 39 -11.23 -1.62 -9.72
CA ASP A 39 -12.22 -2.61 -9.25
C ASP A 39 -12.94 -2.21 -7.96
N ARG A 40 -14.00 -2.95 -7.58
CA ARG A 40 -14.89 -2.72 -6.42
C ARG A 40 -15.77 -1.48 -6.53
N GLY A 41 -15.19 -0.30 -6.71
CA GLY A 41 -15.90 0.98 -6.74
C GLY A 41 -16.44 1.33 -8.13
N PRO A 42 -17.21 2.43 -8.21
CA PRO A 42 -18.04 2.72 -9.37
C PRO A 42 -17.29 3.31 -10.57
N ASP A 43 -16.08 3.87 -10.38
CA ASP A 43 -15.40 4.66 -11.41
C ASP A 43 -13.88 4.41 -11.48
N SER A 44 -13.51 3.18 -11.87
CA SER A 44 -12.10 2.83 -12.09
C SER A 44 -11.44 3.67 -13.21
N SER A 45 -12.16 3.95 -14.31
CA SER A 45 -11.67 4.75 -15.43
C SER A 45 -11.35 6.20 -15.01
N GLY A 46 -12.20 6.78 -14.17
CA GLY A 46 -12.00 8.10 -13.59
C GLY A 46 -10.79 8.14 -12.66
N VAL A 47 -10.63 7.16 -11.77
CA VAL A 47 -9.42 7.03 -10.92
C VAL A 47 -8.15 6.97 -11.77
N LEU A 48 -8.12 6.11 -12.79
CA LEU A 48 -6.96 5.99 -13.67
C LEU A 48 -6.66 7.29 -14.43
N SER A 49 -7.67 8.08 -14.77
CA SER A 49 -7.49 9.37 -15.46
C SER A 49 -6.97 10.43 -14.48
N TYR A 50 -7.53 10.47 -13.28
CA TYR A 50 -7.09 11.35 -12.19
C TYR A 50 -5.62 11.15 -11.80
N VAL A 51 -5.18 9.89 -11.72
CA VAL A 51 -3.78 9.53 -11.43
C VAL A 51 -2.86 9.80 -12.62
N ALA A 52 -3.32 9.59 -13.87
CA ALA A 52 -2.54 9.85 -15.08
C ALA A 52 -1.97 11.28 -15.11
N ASP A 53 -2.84 12.24 -14.81
CA ASP A 53 -2.53 13.67 -14.83
C ASP A 53 -1.51 14.04 -13.75
N ARG A 54 -1.56 13.37 -12.60
CA ARG A 54 -0.69 13.65 -11.43
C ARG A 54 0.68 12.99 -11.52
N LEU A 55 0.76 11.83 -12.16
CA LEU A 55 2.03 11.15 -12.42
C LEU A 55 2.98 12.00 -13.27
N ALA A 56 2.50 12.99 -14.03
CA ALA A 56 3.36 13.92 -14.78
C ALA A 56 4.08 14.94 -13.87
N GLY A 57 3.50 15.27 -12.72
CA GLY A 57 3.95 16.34 -11.82
C GLY A 57 5.11 15.96 -10.88
N ARG A 58 5.62 14.72 -10.93
CA ARG A 58 6.69 14.19 -10.04
C ARG A 58 6.41 14.23 -8.53
N ARG A 59 5.17 14.49 -8.14
CA ARG A 59 4.72 14.56 -6.73
C ARG A 59 3.72 13.45 -6.38
N TRP A 60 3.69 12.44 -7.23
CA TRP A 60 2.87 11.25 -7.10
C TRP A 60 3.74 10.02 -7.32
N VAL A 61 3.79 9.14 -6.32
CA VAL A 61 4.37 7.80 -6.42
C VAL A 61 3.20 6.83 -6.44
N GLN A 62 3.06 6.11 -7.55
CA GLN A 62 2.02 5.11 -7.72
C GLN A 62 2.62 3.72 -7.52
N LEU A 63 2.19 3.04 -6.46
CA LEU A 63 2.50 1.63 -6.29
C LEU A 63 1.49 0.76 -7.04
N ILE A 64 1.86 -0.48 -7.32
CA ILE A 64 0.99 -1.46 -7.94
C ILE A 64 0.32 -2.33 -6.88
N GLY A 65 -1.00 -2.53 -7.01
CA GLY A 65 -1.74 -3.52 -6.22
C GLY A 65 -2.06 -4.78 -7.00
N ASN A 66 -2.64 -5.78 -6.35
CA ASN A 66 -3.01 -7.02 -7.03
C ASN A 66 -4.13 -6.82 -8.06
N HIS A 67 -5.10 -5.93 -7.78
CA HIS A 67 -6.15 -5.59 -8.75
C HIS A 67 -5.59 -4.86 -9.97
N ASP A 68 -4.54 -4.05 -9.81
CA ASP A 68 -3.87 -3.42 -10.96
C ASP A 68 -3.06 -4.46 -11.75
N ALA A 69 -2.37 -5.36 -11.03
CA ALA A 69 -1.47 -6.36 -11.59
C ALA A 69 -2.17 -7.41 -12.46
N GLN A 70 -3.45 -7.70 -12.22
CA GLN A 70 -4.19 -8.66 -13.05
C GLN A 70 -4.21 -8.27 -14.54
N TYR A 71 -4.05 -6.98 -14.86
CA TYR A 71 -4.02 -6.47 -16.24
C TYR A 71 -2.64 -6.56 -16.91
N LEU A 72 -1.62 -7.06 -16.19
CA LEU A 72 -0.24 -7.22 -16.67
C LEU A 72 0.08 -8.61 -17.24
N GLY A 73 -0.95 -9.44 -17.48
CA GLY A 73 -0.79 -10.78 -18.03
C GLY A 73 -0.94 -11.91 -17.01
N LEU A 74 -1.38 -11.60 -15.79
CA LEU A 74 -1.80 -12.60 -14.80
C LEU A 74 -3.21 -13.09 -15.11
N GLU A 75 -3.59 -14.21 -14.48
CA GLU A 75 -4.97 -14.70 -14.53
C GLU A 75 -5.91 -13.70 -13.83
N PRO A 76 -6.95 -13.20 -14.50
CA PRO A 76 -7.92 -12.30 -13.88
C PRO A 76 -8.65 -13.03 -12.75
N PHE A 77 -8.67 -12.44 -11.56
CA PHE A 77 -9.39 -12.96 -10.40
C PHE A 77 -10.61 -12.11 -10.04
N TRP A 78 -10.71 -10.88 -10.58
CA TRP A 78 -11.89 -10.03 -10.44
C TRP A 78 -12.88 -10.27 -11.59
N PRO A 79 -14.20 -10.37 -11.31
CA PRO A 79 -15.18 -10.72 -12.34
C PRO A 79 -15.42 -9.59 -13.36
N GLU A 80 -15.39 -8.34 -12.89
CA GLU A 80 -15.59 -7.16 -13.73
C GLU A 80 -14.29 -6.77 -14.41
N ARG A 81 -14.33 -6.60 -15.72
CA ARG A 81 -13.13 -6.21 -16.49
C ARG A 81 -13.15 -4.72 -16.77
N LEU A 82 -11.99 -4.10 -16.62
CA LEU A 82 -11.76 -2.76 -17.15
C LEU A 82 -11.97 -2.71 -18.68
N PRO A 83 -12.36 -1.53 -19.21
CA PRO A 83 -12.26 -1.25 -20.63
C PRO A 83 -10.84 -1.49 -21.16
N ASP A 84 -10.72 -1.95 -22.40
CA ASP A 84 -9.42 -2.29 -23.02
C ASP A 84 -8.41 -1.13 -22.98
N ALA A 85 -8.90 0.09 -23.15
CA ALA A 85 -8.07 1.31 -23.10
C ALA A 85 -7.46 1.53 -21.72
N ASP A 86 -8.19 1.22 -20.65
CA ASP A 86 -7.75 1.38 -19.27
C ASP A 86 -6.79 0.26 -18.85
N ALA A 87 -7.10 -0.97 -19.24
CA ALA A 87 -6.16 -2.08 -19.09
C ALA A 87 -4.85 -1.82 -19.87
N ALA A 88 -4.93 -1.23 -21.07
CA ALA A 88 -3.76 -0.83 -21.84
C ALA A 88 -2.96 0.29 -21.16
N ARG A 89 -3.63 1.21 -20.46
CA ARG A 89 -2.99 2.26 -19.66
C ARG A 89 -2.19 1.69 -18.50
N LEU A 90 -2.73 0.74 -17.74
CA LEU A 90 -1.98 0.06 -16.66
C LEU A 90 -0.74 -0.65 -17.21
N ARG A 91 -0.87 -1.39 -18.33
CA ARG A 91 0.28 -2.02 -19.01
C ARG A 91 1.30 -1.01 -19.50
N ASP A 92 0.87 0.16 -19.94
CA ASP A 92 1.77 1.23 -20.35
C ASP A 92 2.54 1.81 -19.16
N TRP A 93 1.86 2.10 -18.05
CA TRP A 93 2.51 2.60 -16.84
C TRP A 93 3.50 1.60 -16.27
N TRP A 94 3.18 0.31 -16.27
CA TRP A 94 4.12 -0.74 -15.88
C TRP A 94 5.36 -0.77 -16.76
N ARG A 95 5.19 -0.75 -18.09
CA ARG A 95 6.32 -0.78 -19.05
C ARG A 95 7.19 0.47 -18.98
N ARG A 96 6.61 1.61 -18.60
CA ARG A 96 7.32 2.91 -18.47
C ARG A 96 7.78 3.20 -17.04
N GLU A 97 7.76 2.20 -16.15
CA GLU A 97 8.21 2.33 -14.76
C GLU A 97 7.48 3.42 -13.95
N ARG A 98 6.25 3.75 -14.35
CA ARG A 98 5.37 4.68 -13.62
C ARG A 98 4.58 3.99 -12.52
N LEU A 99 4.48 2.66 -12.57
CA LEU A 99 4.04 1.81 -11.46
C LEU A 99 5.27 1.19 -10.79
N GLN A 100 5.40 1.42 -9.49
CA GLN A 100 6.44 0.87 -8.64
C GLN A 100 5.89 -0.27 -7.78
N VAL A 101 6.75 -1.18 -7.32
CA VAL A 101 6.37 -2.23 -6.37
C VAL A 101 6.42 -1.70 -4.94
N ALA A 102 7.36 -0.81 -4.67
CA ALA A 102 7.63 -0.30 -3.34
C ALA A 102 8.14 1.13 -3.36
N ALA A 103 7.94 1.84 -2.26
CA ALA A 103 8.61 3.10 -1.94
C ALA A 103 9.25 3.00 -0.56
N ALA A 104 10.25 3.84 -0.29
CA ALA A 104 10.85 3.96 1.02
C ALA A 104 10.75 5.41 1.52
N VAL A 105 10.39 5.60 2.77
CA VAL A 105 10.23 6.91 3.39
C VAL A 105 11.02 6.96 4.69
N ARG A 106 11.71 8.07 4.92
CA ARG A 106 12.30 8.38 6.23
C ARG A 106 11.53 9.51 6.89
N THR A 107 11.07 9.30 8.11
CA THR A 107 10.38 10.31 8.92
C THR A 107 11.39 11.33 9.49
N GLY A 108 10.88 12.45 10.02
CA GLY A 108 11.72 13.49 10.61
C GLY A 108 12.52 13.04 11.84
N ASP A 109 12.05 12.02 12.55
CA ASP A 109 12.75 11.38 13.69
C ASP A 109 13.68 10.21 13.26
N GLY A 110 13.78 9.95 11.96
CA GLY A 110 14.73 8.99 11.39
C GLY A 110 14.22 7.55 11.26
N GLU A 111 12.94 7.27 11.56
CA GLU A 111 12.33 5.97 11.28
C GLU A 111 12.26 5.74 9.76
N GLU A 112 12.70 4.57 9.30
CA GLU A 112 12.53 4.14 7.91
C GLU A 112 11.28 3.27 7.77
N LEU A 113 10.49 3.60 6.75
CA LEU A 113 9.23 2.98 6.39
C LEU A 113 9.35 2.40 4.98
N LEU A 114 9.20 1.09 4.84
CA LEU A 114 8.94 0.46 3.55
C LEU A 114 7.44 0.54 3.26
N VAL A 115 7.06 1.10 2.12
CA VAL A 115 5.68 1.20 1.66
C VAL A 115 5.49 0.23 0.51
N THR A 116 4.58 -0.73 0.67
CA THR A 116 4.18 -1.68 -0.39
C THR A 116 2.67 -1.85 -0.37
N HIS A 117 2.12 -2.56 -1.36
CA HIS A 117 0.69 -2.82 -1.38
C HIS A 117 0.25 -3.73 -0.23
N ALA A 118 0.87 -4.90 -0.07
CA ALA A 118 0.46 -5.91 0.91
C ALA A 118 1.41 -6.08 2.11
N GLY A 119 2.54 -5.38 2.13
CA GLY A 119 3.61 -5.59 3.11
C GLY A 119 4.68 -6.56 2.60
N LEU A 120 5.85 -6.53 3.22
CA LEU A 120 6.94 -7.46 2.95
C LEU A 120 6.95 -8.55 4.02
N SER A 121 6.51 -9.76 3.66
CA SER A 121 6.59 -10.94 4.52
C SER A 121 8.04 -11.30 4.86
N ARG A 122 8.24 -12.07 5.92
CA ARG A 122 9.59 -12.49 6.32
C ARG A 122 10.19 -13.46 5.31
N TRP A 123 9.36 -14.32 4.71
CA TRP A 123 9.77 -15.15 3.58
C TRP A 123 10.28 -14.29 2.42
N ALA A 124 9.47 -13.34 1.94
CA ALA A 124 9.85 -12.47 0.83
C ALA A 124 11.10 -11.64 1.15
N TRP A 125 11.22 -11.14 2.38
CA TRP A 125 12.42 -10.46 2.85
C TRP A 125 13.69 -11.34 2.78
N GLY A 126 13.58 -12.62 3.13
CA GLY A 126 14.67 -13.60 2.99
C GLY A 126 15.06 -13.85 1.53
N GLU A 127 14.06 -13.98 0.63
CA GLU A 127 14.31 -14.14 -0.81
C GLU A 127 14.99 -12.90 -1.43
N LEU A 128 14.81 -11.71 -0.84
CA LEU A 128 15.50 -10.49 -1.25
C LEU A 128 16.94 -10.38 -0.68
N GLY A 129 17.42 -11.39 0.04
CA GLY A 129 18.75 -11.36 0.66
C GLY A 129 18.82 -10.50 1.92
N GLU A 130 17.72 -10.43 2.68
CA GLU A 130 17.68 -9.85 4.02
C GLU A 130 18.11 -8.37 4.09
N PRO A 131 17.54 -7.47 3.26
CA PRO A 131 17.91 -6.07 3.26
C PRO A 131 17.68 -5.42 4.64
N VAL A 132 18.64 -4.59 5.06
CA VAL A 132 18.64 -3.95 6.39
C VAL A 132 18.07 -2.53 6.39
N THR A 133 17.86 -1.92 5.22
CA THR A 133 17.22 -0.59 5.09
C THR A 133 15.98 -0.68 4.23
N ALA A 134 15.01 0.22 4.47
CA ALA A 134 13.79 0.26 3.68
C ALA A 134 14.10 0.63 2.22
N SER A 135 15.07 1.53 2.00
CA SER A 135 15.51 1.92 0.64
C SER A 135 16.07 0.76 -0.16
N THR A 136 16.94 -0.08 0.45
CA THR A 136 17.49 -1.26 -0.22
C THR A 136 16.38 -2.24 -0.56
N ALA A 137 15.46 -2.49 0.38
CA ALA A 137 14.31 -3.36 0.13
C ALA A 137 13.42 -2.83 -1.01
N ALA A 138 13.12 -1.53 -1.02
CA ALA A 138 12.33 -0.90 -2.08
C ALA A 138 13.02 -0.99 -3.45
N ALA A 139 14.32 -0.71 -3.52
CA ALA A 139 15.10 -0.81 -4.74
C ALA A 139 15.09 -2.25 -5.30
N LEU A 140 15.31 -3.25 -4.44
CA LEU A 140 15.27 -4.66 -4.82
C LEU A 140 13.88 -5.08 -5.32
N LEU A 141 12.81 -4.69 -4.62
CA LEU A 141 11.43 -4.95 -5.06
C LEU A 141 11.11 -4.29 -6.41
N ASN A 142 11.63 -3.08 -6.64
CA ASN A 142 11.45 -2.33 -7.89
C ASN A 142 12.24 -2.92 -9.07
N THR A 143 13.17 -3.86 -8.84
CA THR A 143 13.74 -4.71 -9.91
C THR A 143 12.75 -5.76 -10.44
N ARG A 144 11.59 -5.89 -9.80
CA ARG A 144 10.49 -6.81 -10.15
C ARG A 144 10.94 -8.27 -10.12
N PRO A 145 11.43 -8.78 -8.96
CA PRO A 145 11.82 -10.18 -8.83
C PRO A 145 10.58 -11.08 -8.95
N GLU A 146 10.28 -11.59 -10.15
CA GLU A 146 9.05 -12.32 -10.47
C GLU A 146 8.70 -13.45 -9.47
N PRO A 147 9.67 -14.27 -8.97
CA PRO A 147 9.36 -15.31 -7.99
C PRO A 147 8.82 -14.77 -6.67
N VAL A 148 9.20 -13.56 -6.27
CA VAL A 148 8.73 -12.90 -5.04
C VAL A 148 7.47 -12.09 -5.31
N LEU A 149 7.47 -11.34 -6.42
CA LEU A 149 6.42 -10.38 -6.76
C LEU A 149 5.04 -11.05 -6.90
N TRP A 150 5.00 -12.22 -7.55
CA TRP A 150 3.76 -12.93 -7.86
C TRP A 150 3.40 -14.02 -6.85
N HIS A 151 4.20 -14.20 -5.80
CA HIS A 151 3.95 -15.20 -4.77
C HIS A 151 2.80 -14.77 -3.85
N ALA A 152 2.08 -15.74 -3.28
CA ALA A 152 0.99 -15.49 -2.34
C ALA A 152 1.45 -14.75 -1.06
N GLU A 153 2.71 -14.93 -0.67
CA GLU A 153 3.33 -14.19 0.45
C GLU A 153 4.16 -12.99 -0.03
N GLY A 154 4.05 -12.65 -1.31
CA GLY A 154 4.71 -11.51 -1.92
C GLY A 154 4.06 -10.17 -1.60
N PRO A 155 4.69 -9.07 -2.03
CA PRO A 155 4.31 -7.70 -1.68
C PRO A 155 2.98 -7.23 -2.28
N LEU A 156 2.34 -8.06 -3.12
CA LEU A 156 1.04 -7.77 -3.74
C LEU A 156 -0.11 -8.58 -3.13
N TRP A 157 0.18 -9.66 -2.42
CA TRP A 157 -0.84 -10.67 -2.10
C TRP A 157 -0.90 -11.05 -0.63
N THR A 158 0.18 -10.83 0.12
CA THR A 158 0.27 -11.35 1.48
C THR A 158 -0.81 -10.78 2.39
N GLU A 159 -1.50 -11.67 3.11
CA GLU A 159 -2.61 -11.28 3.98
C GLU A 159 -2.09 -10.91 5.37
N ALA A 160 -2.41 -9.69 5.82
CA ALA A 160 -1.99 -9.13 7.10
C ALA A 160 -2.25 -10.06 8.31
N PRO A 161 -3.50 -10.55 8.55
CA PRO A 161 -3.80 -11.34 9.73
C PRO A 161 -3.21 -12.76 9.72
N THR A 162 -2.92 -13.32 8.55
CA THR A 162 -2.65 -14.77 8.41
C THR A 162 -1.25 -15.11 7.90
N ALA A 163 -0.58 -14.19 7.20
CA ALA A 163 0.75 -14.41 6.65
C ALA A 163 1.75 -13.34 7.11
N LEU A 164 1.50 -12.06 6.80
CA LEU A 164 2.44 -10.98 7.08
C LEU A 164 2.78 -10.85 8.57
N TYR A 165 1.78 -10.58 9.42
CA TYR A 165 2.05 -10.33 10.84
C TYR A 165 2.55 -11.58 11.57
N PRO A 166 1.97 -12.79 11.40
CA PRO A 166 2.47 -13.99 12.07
C PRO A 166 3.96 -14.23 11.86
N GLN A 167 4.45 -14.11 10.62
CA GLN A 167 5.86 -14.35 10.29
C GLN A 167 6.86 -13.42 11.00
N TRP A 168 6.45 -12.18 11.26
CA TRP A 168 7.27 -11.17 11.94
C TRP A 168 7.06 -11.12 13.45
N LEU A 169 5.96 -11.70 13.95
CA LEU A 169 5.64 -11.75 15.38
C LEU A 169 6.06 -13.06 16.05
N GLU A 170 6.44 -14.07 15.28
CA GLU A 170 7.03 -15.33 15.73
C GLU A 170 8.55 -15.23 15.92
N ASP A 171 9.17 -16.26 16.50
CA ASP A 171 10.60 -16.25 16.83
C ASP A 171 11.48 -16.10 15.57
N GLY A 172 12.48 -15.22 15.64
CA GLY A 172 13.44 -15.00 14.56
C GLY A 172 14.07 -13.62 14.54
N PRO A 173 14.75 -13.25 13.42
CA PRO A 173 15.32 -11.92 13.26
C PRO A 173 14.25 -10.84 13.42
N PRO A 174 14.58 -9.73 14.11
CA PRO A 174 13.66 -8.61 14.24
C PRO A 174 13.42 -7.97 12.87
N MET A 175 12.25 -7.38 12.71
CA MET A 175 11.93 -6.61 11.51
C MET A 175 12.89 -5.40 11.40
N PRO A 176 13.65 -5.25 10.30
CA PRO A 176 14.75 -4.28 10.22
C PRO A 176 14.28 -2.82 10.04
N PHE A 177 13.07 -2.62 9.54
CA PHE A 177 12.45 -1.32 9.32
C PHE A 177 10.94 -1.43 9.48
N SER A 178 10.27 -0.31 9.74
CA SER A 178 8.81 -0.28 9.81
C SER A 178 8.19 -0.43 8.41
N GLN A 179 6.94 -0.86 8.34
CA GLN A 179 6.25 -1.11 7.08
C GLN A 179 4.90 -0.41 7.05
N VAL A 180 4.54 0.16 5.90
CA VAL A 180 3.21 0.69 5.61
C VAL A 180 2.62 -0.14 4.48
N HIS A 181 1.38 -0.59 4.62
CA HIS A 181 0.72 -1.37 3.59
C HIS A 181 -0.77 -1.05 3.45
N GLY A 182 -1.27 -1.23 2.23
CA GLY A 182 -2.69 -1.42 1.93
C GLY A 182 -3.07 -2.90 2.07
N HIS A 183 -3.97 -3.38 1.22
CA HIS A 183 -4.29 -4.80 1.04
C HIS A 183 -4.45 -5.62 2.33
N SER A 184 -5.71 -5.77 2.76
CA SER A 184 -6.14 -6.51 3.94
C SER A 184 -5.88 -5.78 5.27
N THR A 185 -6.82 -5.96 6.20
CA THR A 185 -6.81 -5.30 7.51
C THR A 185 -7.23 -6.28 8.60
N ILE A 186 -6.75 -6.03 9.81
CA ILE A 186 -7.12 -6.78 11.01
C ILE A 186 -8.40 -6.27 11.66
N ILE A 187 -9.13 -5.38 10.98
CA ILE A 187 -10.35 -4.75 11.47
C ILE A 187 -11.53 -5.02 10.53
N ASP A 188 -12.67 -5.31 11.12
CA ASP A 188 -13.98 -5.12 10.52
C ASP A 188 -14.42 -3.68 10.79
N TRP A 189 -14.30 -2.80 9.81
CA TRP A 189 -14.61 -1.38 9.98
C TRP A 189 -16.10 -1.15 10.27
N ASP A 190 -16.98 -1.92 9.62
CA ASP A 190 -18.43 -1.77 9.75
C ASP A 190 -18.92 -2.25 11.11
N ARG A 191 -18.42 -3.40 11.57
CA ARG A 191 -18.78 -3.96 12.88
C ARG A 191 -17.97 -3.40 14.03
N ARG A 192 -16.97 -2.56 13.73
CA ARG A 192 -15.97 -2.06 14.68
C ARG A 192 -15.36 -3.17 15.53
N ALA A 193 -14.90 -4.24 14.86
CA ALA A 193 -14.43 -5.46 15.51
C ALA A 193 -13.07 -5.91 14.99
N TRP A 194 -12.32 -6.65 15.82
CA TRP A 194 -11.05 -7.24 15.41
C TRP A 194 -11.28 -8.51 14.57
N ARG A 195 -10.51 -8.66 13.49
CA ARG A 195 -10.46 -9.83 12.58
C ARG A 195 -9.10 -10.52 12.62
N CYS A 196 -8.51 -10.64 13.82
CA CYS A 196 -7.21 -11.27 14.01
C CYS A 196 -7.17 -12.08 15.31
N ARG A 197 -6.13 -12.89 15.46
CA ARG A 197 -5.84 -13.62 16.69
C ARG A 197 -5.44 -12.66 17.81
N GLU A 198 -5.62 -13.10 19.06
CA GLU A 198 -5.34 -12.32 20.27
C GLU A 198 -3.89 -11.78 20.31
N ARG A 199 -2.91 -12.62 19.95
CA ARG A 199 -1.48 -12.20 19.87
C ARG A 199 -1.26 -10.96 18.99
N ILE A 200 -1.95 -10.86 17.85
CA ILE A 200 -1.88 -9.69 16.96
C ILE A 200 -2.59 -8.52 17.62
N ARG A 201 -3.82 -8.74 18.10
CA ARG A 201 -4.65 -7.71 18.75
C ARG A 201 -3.92 -7.03 19.92
N ASP A 202 -3.26 -7.78 20.79
CA ASP A 202 -2.57 -7.26 21.98
C ASP A 202 -1.39 -6.33 21.64
N ARG A 203 -0.89 -6.40 20.40
CA ARG A 203 0.19 -5.56 19.87
C ARG A 203 -0.33 -4.44 18.98
N SER A 204 -1.63 -4.37 18.79
CA SER A 204 -2.27 -3.51 17.80
C SER A 204 -3.08 -2.40 18.43
N THR A 205 -3.03 -1.23 17.82
CA THR A 205 -3.93 -0.11 18.08
C THR A 205 -4.69 0.25 16.82
N VAL A 206 -5.89 0.79 16.96
CA VAL A 206 -6.75 1.19 15.84
C VAL A 206 -7.13 2.66 15.99
N ASP A 207 -6.97 3.40 14.90
CA ASP A 207 -7.61 4.69 14.68
C ASP A 207 -8.85 4.44 13.82
N TRP A 208 -10.02 4.56 14.44
CA TRP A 208 -11.30 4.27 13.80
C TRP A 208 -11.70 5.32 12.77
N ASP A 209 -11.28 6.55 12.96
CA ASP A 209 -11.68 7.69 12.15
C ASP A 209 -10.78 7.77 10.92
N ALA A 210 -9.48 7.57 11.10
CA ALA A 210 -8.54 7.47 9.99
C ALA A 210 -8.64 6.14 9.23
N ARG A 211 -9.24 5.11 9.86
CA ARG A 211 -9.20 3.70 9.42
C ARG A 211 -7.78 3.16 9.29
N HIS A 212 -6.95 3.44 10.30
CA HIS A 212 -5.58 2.94 10.39
C HIS A 212 -5.42 1.93 11.51
N THR A 213 -4.50 0.98 11.32
CA THR A 213 -4.02 0.16 12.45
C THR A 213 -2.52 0.24 12.56
N VAL A 214 -2.01 0.23 13.79
CA VAL A 214 -0.58 0.11 14.07
C VAL A 214 -0.34 -1.17 14.84
N THR A 215 0.49 -2.07 14.31
CA THR A 215 0.86 -3.34 14.95
C THR A 215 2.35 -3.33 15.27
N ARG A 216 2.72 -3.45 16.55
CA ARG A 216 4.12 -3.48 16.98
C ARG A 216 4.78 -4.83 16.71
N ALA A 217 5.97 -4.81 16.13
CA ALA A 217 6.79 -5.99 15.88
C ALA A 217 8.25 -5.70 16.30
N GLY A 218 8.57 -6.00 17.56
CA GLY A 218 9.86 -5.67 18.15
C GLY A 218 10.08 -4.16 18.25
N GLY A 219 11.19 -3.67 17.70
CA GLY A 219 11.53 -2.24 17.63
C GLY A 219 10.87 -1.47 16.48
N ALA A 220 10.15 -2.15 15.60
CA ALA A 220 9.49 -1.59 14.42
C ALA A 220 7.97 -1.81 14.47
N ARG A 221 7.26 -1.32 13.44
CA ARG A 221 5.80 -1.41 13.37
C ARG A 221 5.28 -1.61 11.95
N PHE A 222 4.09 -2.21 11.85
CA PHE A 222 3.23 -2.12 10.69
C PHE A 222 2.26 -0.96 10.86
N VAL A 223 1.99 -0.23 9.78
CA VAL A 223 0.89 0.72 9.67
C VAL A 223 0.02 0.30 8.49
N ALA A 224 -1.17 -0.24 8.77
CA ALA A 224 -2.13 -0.58 7.72
C ALA A 224 -2.98 0.66 7.41
N VAL A 225 -3.09 1.00 6.12
CA VAL A 225 -3.80 2.18 5.62
C VAL A 225 -4.94 1.82 4.65
N ASP A 226 -5.48 0.59 4.69
CA ASP A 226 -6.60 0.13 3.84
C ASP A 226 -7.95 0.64 4.37
N PRO A 227 -8.57 1.65 3.71
CA PRO A 227 -9.84 2.21 4.16
C PRO A 227 -11.04 1.30 3.83
N ARG A 228 -10.88 0.22 3.04
CA ARG A 228 -11.97 -0.66 2.58
C ARG A 228 -13.16 0.11 2.01
N HIS A 229 -12.93 0.86 0.93
CA HIS A 229 -14.00 1.64 0.28
C HIS A 229 -15.17 0.82 -0.25
N GLY A 230 -14.94 -0.44 -0.65
CA GLY A 230 -16.00 -1.27 -1.22
C GLY A 230 -16.58 -0.63 -2.48
N THR A 231 -17.91 -0.62 -2.61
CA THR A 231 -18.61 -0.09 -3.78
C THR A 231 -19.06 1.36 -3.66
N THR A 232 -19.11 1.90 -2.44
CA THR A 232 -19.72 3.22 -2.15
C THR A 232 -18.77 4.20 -1.49
N GLY A 233 -17.53 3.79 -1.21
CA GLY A 233 -16.57 4.59 -0.48
C GLY A 233 -16.73 4.46 1.03
N ALA A 234 -15.61 4.59 1.74
CA ALA A 234 -15.65 4.65 3.20
C ALA A 234 -16.22 6.02 3.63
N PRO A 235 -17.19 6.06 4.57
CA PRO A 235 -17.83 7.31 4.98
C PRO A 235 -16.87 8.25 5.71
N GLN A 236 -15.86 7.69 6.38
CA GLN A 236 -14.83 8.43 7.10
C GLN A 236 -13.53 7.62 7.06
N TRP A 237 -12.46 8.28 6.66
CA TRP A 237 -11.08 7.79 6.59
C TRP A 237 -10.14 8.98 6.35
N SER A 238 -8.83 8.79 6.48
CA SER A 238 -7.85 9.81 6.08
C SER A 238 -6.54 9.18 5.60
N PRO A 239 -5.73 9.88 4.79
CA PRO A 239 -4.38 9.42 4.47
C PRO A 239 -3.49 9.39 5.71
N LEU A 240 -2.47 8.53 5.71
CA LEU A 240 -1.40 8.61 6.68
C LEU A 240 -0.48 9.79 6.34
N ILE A 241 -0.49 10.82 7.18
CA ILE A 241 0.31 12.04 6.98
C ILE A 241 1.61 11.96 7.76
N LEU A 242 2.73 11.95 7.04
CA LEU A 242 4.08 12.04 7.58
C LEU A 242 4.62 13.45 7.33
N ARG A 243 4.71 14.24 8.41
CA ARG A 243 5.34 15.58 8.37
C ARG A 243 6.85 15.44 8.48
N ASP A 244 7.56 16.37 7.86
CA ASP A 244 9.02 16.42 7.84
C ASP A 244 9.68 15.13 7.33
N ALA A 245 9.03 14.45 6.39
CA ALA A 245 9.48 13.18 5.84
C ALA A 245 10.25 13.37 4.52
N THR A 246 11.01 12.36 4.13
CA THR A 246 11.77 12.34 2.88
C THR A 246 11.56 11.00 2.19
N LEU A 247 11.18 11.05 0.91
CA LEU A 247 11.18 9.86 0.04
C LEU A 247 12.65 9.48 -0.21
N LEU A 248 12.98 8.21 0.00
CA LEU A 248 14.32 7.69 -0.23
C LEU A 248 14.42 7.15 -1.66
N ASP A 249 15.57 7.39 -2.28
CA ASP A 249 15.94 6.85 -3.59
C ASP A 249 16.34 5.37 -3.51
#